data_AF-Q97W11-F1
#
_entry.id   AF-Q97W11-F1
#
_cell.length_a   1.000
_cell.length_b   1.000
_cell.length_c   1.000
_cell.angle_alpha   90.00
_cell.angle_beta   90.00
_cell.angle_gamma   90.00
#
_symmetry.space_group_name_H-M   'P 1'
#
loop_
_entity.id
_entity.type
_entity.pdbx_description
1 polymer ?
#
loop_
_entity_poly.entity_id
_entity_poly.type
_entity_poly.pdbx_seq_one_letter_code
_entity_poly.pdbx_strand_id
1 'polypeptide(L)'
;MDVVQIAKYIGFSLLIISIIVYVFVDPVDRLLSYQGPILSGGLLGWYTLISNTPREKFIENDGEKIPVVSLLMRKRAIIFVTLGLVLIIPWLMPQIYPVVLKIQWLFVISFLCEFLGGFVIGYIIPSLKFTEKLLLFSLGFAGDTIYLLLLYLASDIFNIPYQLLLNSVIILVYGIKFPEGIVFAIYIMRKIGGI
;
A
#
# COMPACT_ATOMS: atom_id res chain seq x y z
N MET A 1 -13.32 -20.62 -2.85
CA MET A 1 -12.16 -20.20 -2.05
C MET A 1 -12.55 -18.92 -1.33
N ASP A 2 -12.43 -18.86 -0.01
CA ASP A 2 -12.88 -17.70 0.77
C ASP A 2 -12.00 -16.47 0.44
N VAL A 3 -12.59 -15.29 0.21
CA VAL A 3 -11.86 -14.07 -0.23
C VAL A 3 -10.72 -13.73 0.74
N VAL A 4 -10.92 -14.07 2.01
CA VAL A 4 -9.95 -13.94 3.09
C VAL A 4 -8.70 -14.79 2.85
N GLN A 5 -8.86 -16.03 2.35
CA GLN A 5 -7.71 -16.89 2.02
C GLN A 5 -6.96 -16.40 0.78
N ILE A 6 -7.68 -15.86 -0.21
CA ILE A 6 -7.06 -15.23 -1.39
C ILE A 6 -6.16 -14.07 -0.96
N ALA A 7 -6.66 -13.18 -0.09
CA ALA A 7 -5.89 -12.05 0.41
C ALA A 7 -4.60 -12.49 1.14
N LYS A 8 -4.66 -13.57 1.94
CA LYS A 8 -3.47 -14.15 2.57
C LYS A 8 -2.43 -14.58 1.52
N TYR A 9 -2.83 -15.38 0.54
CA TYR A 9 -1.90 -15.89 -0.47
C TYR A 9 -1.32 -14.75 -1.33
N ILE A 10 -2.14 -13.79 -1.75
CA ILE A 10 -1.65 -12.62 -2.49
C ILE A 10 -0.68 -11.81 -1.62
N GLY A 11 -1.01 -11.55 -0.34
CA GLY A 11 -0.14 -10.83 0.57
C GLY A 11 1.23 -11.47 0.74
N PHE A 12 1.29 -12.80 0.97
CA PHE A 12 2.56 -13.51 1.06
C PHE A 12 3.31 -13.59 -0.27
N SER A 13 2.62 -13.82 -1.39
CA SER A 13 3.24 -13.84 -2.71
C SER A 13 3.85 -12.49 -3.06
N LEU A 14 3.15 -11.38 -2.77
CA LEU A 14 3.69 -10.03 -2.94
C LEU A 14 4.92 -9.82 -2.07
N LEU A 15 4.90 -10.25 -0.80
CA LEU A 15 6.07 -10.14 0.08
C LEU A 15 7.29 -10.86 -0.51
N ILE A 16 7.10 -12.09 -0.98
CA ILE A 16 8.17 -12.92 -1.56
C ILE A 16 8.72 -12.27 -2.83
N ILE A 17 7.83 -11.83 -3.74
CA ILE A 17 8.24 -11.13 -4.96
C ILE A 17 8.98 -9.86 -4.62
N SER A 18 8.50 -9.07 -3.65
CA SER A 18 9.20 -7.88 -3.19
C SER A 18 10.58 -8.20 -2.68
N ILE A 19 10.76 -9.22 -1.84
CA ILE A 19 12.08 -9.65 -1.35
C ILE A 19 12.99 -10.06 -2.51
N ILE A 20 12.48 -10.78 -3.51
CA ILE A 20 13.27 -11.19 -4.68
C ILE A 20 13.72 -9.96 -5.48
N VAL A 21 12.78 -9.05 -5.80
CA VAL A 21 13.09 -7.81 -6.53
C VAL A 21 14.09 -6.96 -5.75
N TYR A 22 13.93 -6.94 -4.43
CA TYR A 22 14.75 -6.19 -3.48
C TYR A 22 16.19 -6.69 -3.37
N VAL A 23 16.43 -8.01 -3.52
CA VAL A 23 17.77 -8.61 -3.43
C VAL A 23 18.47 -8.64 -4.79
N PHE A 24 17.74 -8.95 -5.87
CA PHE A 24 18.36 -9.37 -7.14
C PHE A 24 18.24 -8.39 -8.30
N VAL A 25 17.40 -7.35 -8.21
CA VAL A 25 17.09 -6.49 -9.36
C VAL A 25 17.79 -5.13 -9.25
N ASP A 26 17.85 -4.40 -10.35
CA ASP A 26 18.49 -3.09 -10.50
C ASP A 26 17.97 -2.02 -9.53
N PRO A 27 18.77 -0.98 -9.21
CA PRO A 27 18.40 0.07 -8.27
C PRO A 27 17.10 0.80 -8.62
N VAL A 28 16.77 0.92 -9.91
CA VAL A 28 15.53 1.55 -10.40
C VAL A 28 14.30 0.71 -10.08
N ASP A 29 14.41 -0.61 -10.22
CA ASP A 29 13.28 -1.49 -9.92
C ASP A 29 13.12 -1.70 -8.41
N ARG A 30 14.22 -1.60 -7.64
CA ARG A 30 14.15 -1.47 -6.17
C ARG A 30 13.43 -0.20 -5.72
N LEU A 31 13.55 0.87 -6.50
CA LEU A 31 12.89 2.15 -6.27
C LEU A 31 11.38 2.10 -6.47
N LEU A 32 10.94 1.25 -7.38
CA LEU A 32 9.52 1.08 -7.73
C LEU A 32 8.87 -0.06 -6.93
N SER A 33 9.66 -0.92 -6.28
CA SER A 33 9.17 -2.07 -5.52
C SER A 33 8.66 -1.74 -4.11
N TYR A 34 8.83 -0.51 -3.61
CA TYR A 34 8.36 -0.04 -2.28
C TYR A 34 6.85 -0.26 -2.05
N GLN A 35 6.05 -0.28 -3.12
CA GLN A 35 4.61 -0.55 -3.02
C GLN A 35 4.35 -2.00 -2.58
N GLY A 36 5.23 -2.92 -2.93
CA GLY A 36 5.09 -4.33 -2.61
C GLY A 36 5.02 -4.64 -1.11
N PRO A 37 5.97 -4.21 -0.26
CA PRO A 37 5.87 -4.39 1.19
C PRO A 37 4.66 -3.66 1.79
N ILE A 38 4.33 -2.46 1.31
CA ILE A 38 3.15 -1.70 1.80
C ILE A 38 1.85 -2.46 1.49
N LEU A 39 1.66 -2.91 0.25
CA LEU A 39 0.47 -3.65 -0.18
C LEU A 39 0.39 -5.02 0.48
N SER A 40 1.50 -5.73 0.58
CA SER A 40 1.60 -7.01 1.30
C SER A 40 1.20 -6.83 2.77
N GLY A 41 1.80 -5.85 3.44
CA GLY A 41 1.46 -5.48 4.81
C GLY A 41 -0.02 -5.18 4.94
N GLY A 42 -0.57 -4.33 4.07
CA GLY A 42 -1.99 -3.97 4.04
C GLY A 42 -2.93 -5.17 3.92
N LEU A 43 -2.65 -6.07 2.98
CA LEU A 43 -3.45 -7.29 2.80
C LEU A 43 -3.37 -8.22 4.01
N LEU A 44 -2.18 -8.38 4.61
CA LEU A 44 -1.98 -9.22 5.79
C LEU A 44 -2.59 -8.60 7.05
N GLY A 45 -2.55 -7.28 7.20
CA GLY A 45 -3.22 -6.54 8.28
C GLY A 45 -4.74 -6.71 8.20
N TRP A 46 -5.30 -6.52 7.00
CA TRP A 46 -6.72 -6.75 6.75
C TRP A 46 -7.11 -8.21 7.02
N TYR A 47 -6.35 -9.16 6.47
CA TYR A 47 -6.55 -10.59 6.71
C TYR A 47 -6.54 -10.93 8.20
N THR A 48 -5.61 -10.37 8.97
CA THR A 48 -5.46 -10.65 10.40
C THR A 48 -6.68 -10.19 11.18
N LEU A 49 -7.25 -9.03 10.86
CA LEU A 49 -8.46 -8.56 11.52
C LEU A 49 -9.68 -9.44 11.16
N ILE A 50 -9.86 -9.73 9.87
CA ILE A 50 -11.05 -10.47 9.41
C ILE A 50 -11.02 -11.93 9.84
N SER A 51 -9.87 -12.60 9.74
CA SER A 51 -9.74 -14.02 10.08
C SER A 51 -9.82 -14.31 11.58
N ASN A 52 -9.36 -13.39 12.44
CA ASN A 52 -9.43 -13.54 13.89
C ASN A 52 -10.77 -13.08 14.49
N THR A 53 -11.67 -12.52 13.69
CA THR A 53 -13.01 -12.13 14.16
C THR A 53 -13.95 -13.34 14.06
N PRO A 54 -14.58 -13.79 15.16
CA PRO A 54 -15.60 -14.84 15.10
C PRO A 54 -16.78 -14.44 14.20
N ARG A 55 -17.35 -15.38 13.44
CA ARG A 55 -18.44 -15.11 12.47
C ARG A 55 -19.67 -14.43 13.10
N GLU A 56 -19.93 -14.70 14.37
CA GLU A 56 -21.02 -14.11 15.16
C GLU A 56 -20.77 -12.64 15.55
N LYS A 57 -19.52 -12.16 15.41
CA LYS A 57 -19.10 -10.79 15.75
C LYS A 57 -18.91 -9.90 14.53
N PHE A 58 -19.67 -10.16 13.47
CA PHE A 58 -19.78 -9.28 12.31
C PHE A 58 -21.12 -8.56 12.34
N ILE A 59 -21.09 -7.27 12.07
CA ILE A 59 -22.28 -6.43 11.91
C ILE A 59 -22.34 -5.97 10.46
N GLU A 60 -23.54 -5.92 9.88
CA GLU A 60 -23.74 -5.34 8.57
C GLU A 60 -23.90 -3.83 8.70
N ASN A 61 -23.04 -3.08 8.03
CA ASN A 61 -23.08 -1.63 8.00
C ASN A 61 -22.80 -1.16 6.57
N ASP A 62 -23.67 -0.31 6.03
CA ASP A 62 -23.61 0.14 4.63
C ASP A 62 -23.48 -1.02 3.62
N GLY A 63 -24.12 -2.18 3.87
CA GLY A 63 -24.03 -3.36 3.00
C GLY A 63 -22.67 -4.09 3.02
N GLU A 64 -21.79 -3.77 3.99
CA GLU A 64 -20.54 -4.48 4.23
C GLU A 64 -20.56 -5.18 5.59
N LYS A 65 -20.08 -6.43 5.65
CA LYS A 65 -19.87 -7.14 6.91
C LYS A 65 -18.59 -6.64 7.56
N ILE A 66 -18.73 -5.91 8.66
CA ILE A 66 -17.60 -5.37 9.43
C ILE A 66 -17.45 -6.05 10.79
N PRO A 67 -16.22 -6.35 11.23
CA PRO A 67 -15.95 -6.81 12.59
C PRO A 67 -16.42 -5.81 13.64
N VAL A 68 -16.99 -6.29 14.75
CA VAL A 68 -17.35 -5.44 15.90
C VAL A 68 -16.12 -4.69 16.45
N VAL A 69 -14.94 -5.34 16.44
CA VAL A 69 -13.67 -4.72 16.89
C VAL A 69 -13.35 -3.47 16.07
N SER A 70 -13.68 -3.45 14.78
CA SER A 70 -13.49 -2.29 13.91
C SER A 70 -14.29 -1.08 14.39
N LEU A 71 -15.48 -1.27 14.96
CA LEU A 71 -16.28 -0.17 15.50
C LEU A 71 -15.61 0.50 16.70
N LEU A 72 -14.95 -0.30 17.55
CA LEU A 72 -14.19 0.22 18.69
C LEU A 72 -12.96 1.01 18.23
N MET A 73 -12.31 0.55 17.17
CA MET A 73 -11.12 1.20 16.63
C MET A 73 -11.42 2.47 15.82
N ARG A 74 -12.66 2.64 15.33
CA ARG A 74 -13.06 3.77 14.47
C ARG A 74 -12.66 5.14 15.01
N LYS A 75 -12.86 5.40 16.30
CA LYS A 75 -12.51 6.69 16.93
C LYS A 75 -11.01 6.97 16.94
N ARG A 76 -10.18 5.92 16.86
CA ARG A 76 -8.72 5.99 16.88
C ARG A 76 -8.12 5.73 15.50
N ALA A 77 -8.95 5.54 14.46
CA ALA A 77 -8.48 5.12 13.14
C ALA A 77 -7.49 6.12 12.54
N ILE A 78 -7.73 7.42 12.72
CA ILE A 78 -6.80 8.49 12.28
C ILE A 78 -5.42 8.30 12.90
N ILE A 79 -5.32 7.97 14.19
CA ILE A 79 -4.03 7.79 14.88
C ILE A 79 -3.25 6.64 14.23
N PHE A 80 -3.92 5.52 13.92
CA PHE A 80 -3.29 4.37 13.26
C PHE A 80 -2.89 4.69 11.81
N VAL A 81 -3.72 5.43 11.07
CA VAL A 81 -3.37 5.91 9.73
C VAL A 81 -2.14 6.81 9.77
N THR A 82 -2.11 7.80 10.68
CA THR A 82 -0.96 8.69 10.86
C THR A 82 0.29 7.90 11.25
N LEU A 83 0.18 6.92 12.15
CA LEU A 83 1.30 6.06 12.52
C LEU A 83 1.85 5.30 11.30
N GLY A 84 0.95 4.71 10.49
CA GLY A 84 1.35 4.02 9.26
C GLY A 84 2.05 4.94 8.27
N LEU A 85 1.54 6.16 8.08
CA LEU A 85 2.16 7.15 7.21
C LEU A 85 3.54 7.61 7.72
N VAL A 86 3.70 7.81 9.02
CA VAL A 86 5.00 8.15 9.63
C VAL A 86 6.01 7.02 9.46
N LEU A 87 5.57 5.76 9.45
CA LEU A 87 6.43 4.62 9.17
C LEU A 87 6.84 4.53 7.69
N ILE A 88 6.04 5.04 6.76
CA ILE A 88 6.29 4.91 5.31
C ILE A 88 7.02 6.14 4.75
N ILE A 89 6.48 7.35 4.96
CA ILE A 89 6.88 8.58 4.25
C ILE A 89 8.39 8.90 4.37
N PRO A 90 9.05 8.81 5.54
CA PRO A 90 10.45 9.18 5.67
C PRO A 90 11.37 8.40 4.73
N TRP A 91 11.04 7.14 4.45
CA TRP A 91 11.87 6.28 3.61
C TRP A 91 11.73 6.59 2.11
N LEU A 92 10.61 7.20 1.71
CA LEU A 92 10.34 7.61 0.33
C LEU A 92 10.85 9.03 0.02
N MET A 93 11.44 9.73 1.00
CA MET A 93 11.96 11.07 0.80
C MET A 93 13.24 11.06 -0.06
N PRO A 94 13.36 11.97 -1.05
CA PRO A 94 14.54 12.03 -1.93
C PRO A 94 15.87 12.24 -1.20
N GLN A 95 15.88 12.84 0.00
CA GLN A 95 17.11 13.03 0.77
C GLN A 95 17.58 11.76 1.49
N ILE A 96 16.64 10.91 1.91
CA ILE A 96 16.91 9.73 2.74
C ILE A 96 17.18 8.54 1.82
N TYR A 97 16.41 8.40 0.75
CA TYR A 97 16.43 7.24 -0.11
C TYR A 97 17.82 6.87 -0.71
N PRO A 98 18.64 7.82 -1.22
CA PRO A 98 19.98 7.49 -1.73
C PRO A 98 20.94 6.96 -0.66
N VAL A 99 20.74 7.35 0.61
CA VAL A 99 21.52 6.86 1.75
C VAL A 99 21.12 5.42 2.09
N VAL A 100 19.81 5.16 2.06
CA VAL A 100 19.24 3.84 2.30
C VAL A 100 19.77 2.82 1.28
N LEU A 101 19.88 3.18 0.00
CA LEU A 101 20.44 2.29 -1.03
C LEU A 101 21.92 1.94 -0.81
N LYS A 102 22.70 2.81 -0.16
CA LYS A 102 24.14 2.59 0.09
C LYS A 102 24.39 1.77 1.35
N ILE A 103 23.47 1.77 2.31
CA ILE A 103 23.63 1.12 3.62
C ILE A 103 22.60 0.02 3.76
N GLN A 104 23.04 -1.23 3.60
CA GLN A 104 22.17 -2.43 3.60
C GLN A 104 21.26 -2.53 4.84
N TRP A 105 21.73 -2.14 6.02
CA TRP A 105 20.91 -2.16 7.25
C TRP A 105 19.77 -1.15 7.23
N LEU A 106 20.02 0.08 6.76
CA LEU A 106 18.98 1.10 6.64
C LEU A 106 17.92 0.69 5.62
N PHE A 107 18.36 0.00 4.56
CA PHE A 107 17.46 -0.60 3.58
C PHE A 107 16.52 -1.62 4.25
N VAL A 108 17.05 -2.60 5.01
CA VAL A 108 16.19 -3.61 5.68
C VAL A 108 15.20 -2.95 6.64
N ILE A 109 15.63 -1.91 7.35
CA ILE A 109 14.76 -1.14 8.25
C ILE A 109 13.65 -0.44 7.45
N SER A 110 13.97 0.18 6.31
CA SER A 110 12.96 0.84 5.47
C SER A 110 11.90 -0.15 5.00
N PHE A 111 12.30 -1.34 4.55
CA PHE A 111 11.39 -2.41 4.12
C PHE A 111 10.46 -2.84 5.27
N LEU A 112 11.00 -3.05 6.47
CA LEU A 112 10.20 -3.42 7.63
C LEU A 112 9.23 -2.31 8.03
N CYS A 113 9.67 -1.05 8.00
CA CYS A 113 8.82 0.09 8.29
C CYS A 113 7.69 0.25 7.26
N GLU A 114 7.97 0.08 5.97
CA GLU A 114 6.97 0.08 4.89
C GLU A 114 5.95 -1.04 5.08
N PHE A 115 6.42 -2.26 5.36
CA PHE A 115 5.56 -3.41 5.65
C PHE A 115 4.67 -3.19 6.88
N LEU A 116 5.26 -2.75 7.99
CA LEU A 116 4.54 -2.50 9.24
C LEU A 116 3.55 -1.33 9.08
N GLY A 117 3.94 -0.27 8.37
CA GLY A 117 3.06 0.85 8.06
C GLY A 117 1.85 0.40 7.24
N GLY A 118 2.09 -0.39 6.19
CA GLY A 118 1.05 -1.04 5.40
C GLY A 118 0.14 -1.92 6.27
N PHE A 119 0.72 -2.74 7.15
CA PHE A 119 -0.03 -3.62 8.06
C PHE A 119 -0.96 -2.86 9.00
N VAL A 120 -0.46 -1.80 9.64
CA VAL A 120 -1.26 -0.96 10.55
C VAL A 120 -2.43 -0.33 9.79
N ILE A 121 -2.19 0.19 8.59
CA ILE A 121 -3.23 0.77 7.74
C ILE A 121 -4.25 -0.31 7.34
N GLY A 122 -3.79 -1.45 6.83
CA GLY A 122 -4.64 -2.58 6.43
C GLY A 122 -5.53 -3.10 7.55
N TYR A 123 -4.98 -3.19 8.76
CA TYR A 123 -5.72 -3.61 9.95
C TYR A 123 -6.86 -2.63 10.29
N ILE A 124 -6.69 -1.33 10.03
CA ILE A 124 -7.69 -0.31 10.38
C ILE A 124 -8.72 -0.08 9.27
N ILE A 125 -8.46 -0.48 8.03
CA ILE A 125 -9.36 -0.25 6.87
C ILE A 125 -10.81 -0.65 7.15
N PRO A 126 -11.12 -1.81 7.76
CA PRO A 126 -12.51 -2.19 8.04
C PRO A 126 -13.24 -1.28 9.04
N SER A 127 -12.53 -0.43 9.79
CA SER A 127 -13.13 0.54 10.72
C SER A 127 -13.55 1.85 10.06
N LEU A 128 -13.00 2.16 8.88
CA LEU A 128 -13.23 3.41 8.17
C LEU A 128 -14.61 3.42 7.49
N LYS A 129 -15.22 4.60 7.43
CA LYS A 129 -16.40 4.88 6.58
C LYS A 129 -16.04 4.74 5.11
N PHE A 130 -17.04 4.52 4.27
CA PHE A 130 -16.85 4.53 2.82
C PHE A 130 -16.12 5.79 2.33
N THR A 131 -16.55 6.99 2.74
CA THR A 131 -15.89 8.26 2.38
C THR A 131 -14.44 8.33 2.86
N GLU A 132 -14.13 7.79 4.03
CA GLU A 132 -12.77 7.76 4.60
C GLU A 132 -11.87 6.78 3.84
N LYS A 133 -12.39 5.60 3.46
CA LYS A 133 -11.71 4.64 2.58
C LYS A 133 -11.42 5.27 1.22
N LEU A 134 -12.40 5.99 0.67
CA LEU A 134 -12.27 6.67 -0.61
C LEU A 134 -11.16 7.73 -0.56
N LEU A 135 -11.18 8.57 0.47
CA LEU A 135 -10.15 9.58 0.70
C LEU A 135 -8.76 8.95 0.88
N LEU A 136 -8.64 7.89 1.68
CA LEU A 136 -7.37 7.19 1.90
C LEU A 136 -6.81 6.59 0.61
N PHE A 137 -7.65 5.94 -0.19
CA PHE A 137 -7.22 5.38 -1.48
C PHE A 137 -6.82 6.49 -2.46
N SER A 138 -7.61 7.56 -2.58
CA SER A 138 -7.29 8.70 -3.44
C SER A 138 -5.97 9.38 -3.04
N LEU A 139 -5.70 9.50 -1.73
CA LEU A 139 -4.42 10.01 -1.22
C LEU A 139 -3.27 9.07 -1.55
N GLY A 140 -3.45 7.75 -1.43
CA GLY A 140 -2.45 6.77 -1.85
C GLY A 140 -2.12 6.88 -3.34
N PHE A 141 -3.14 6.94 -4.18
CA PHE A 141 -3.00 7.11 -5.63
C PHE A 141 -2.31 8.43 -6.02
N ALA A 142 -2.68 9.53 -5.36
CA ALA A 142 -2.02 10.82 -5.54
C ALA A 142 -0.55 10.76 -5.06
N GLY A 143 -0.28 10.12 -3.92
CA GLY A 143 1.06 9.91 -3.37
C GLY A 143 1.96 9.14 -4.33
N ASP A 144 1.46 8.06 -4.93
CA ASP A 144 2.20 7.30 -5.93
C ASP A 144 2.55 8.16 -7.15
N THR A 145 1.59 8.95 -7.64
CA THR A 145 1.79 9.84 -8.79
C THR A 145 2.82 10.94 -8.49
N ILE A 146 2.74 11.54 -7.29
CA ILE A 146 3.69 12.53 -6.81
C ILE A 146 5.08 11.91 -6.64
N TYR A 147 5.17 10.68 -6.12
CA TYR A 147 6.44 9.98 -5.97
C TYR A 147 7.09 9.71 -7.34
N LEU A 148 6.34 9.26 -8.33
CA LEU A 148 6.85 9.10 -9.70
C LEU A 148 7.34 10.43 -10.29
N LEU A 149 6.62 11.52 -10.05
CA LEU A 149 7.04 12.86 -10.46
C LEU A 149 8.33 13.28 -9.74
N LEU A 150 8.46 13.01 -8.43
CA LEU A 150 9.67 13.28 -7.66
C LEU A 150 10.86 12.47 -8.17
N LEU A 151 10.67 11.19 -8.49
CA LEU A 151 11.71 10.35 -9.09
C LEU A 151 12.17 10.90 -10.44
N TYR A 152 11.25 11.45 -11.23
CA TYR A 152 11.59 12.09 -12.50
C TYR A 152 12.37 13.40 -12.30
N LEU A 153 11.88 14.29 -11.45
CA LEU A 153 12.48 15.61 -11.20
C LEU A 153 13.83 15.53 -10.47
N ALA A 154 14.01 14.54 -9.60
CA ALA A 154 15.25 14.32 -8.86
C ALA A 154 16.09 13.16 -9.43
N SER A 155 15.85 12.76 -10.67
CA SER A 155 16.55 11.64 -11.32
C SER A 155 18.08 11.77 -11.31
N ASP A 156 18.62 12.99 -11.40
CA ASP A 156 20.04 13.28 -11.23
C ASP A 156 20.55 12.93 -9.81
N ILE A 157 19.74 13.19 -8.78
CA ILE A 157 20.05 12.84 -7.38
C ILE A 157 20.02 11.32 -7.19
N PHE A 158 19.16 10.62 -7.94
CA PHE A 158 19.06 9.16 -7.92
C PHE A 158 20.09 8.44 -8.81
N ASN A 159 20.90 9.16 -9.62
CA ASN A 159 21.86 8.60 -10.59
C ASN A 159 21.23 7.60 -11.59
N ILE A 160 20.01 7.87 -12.05
CA ILE A 160 19.27 6.95 -12.94
C ILE A 160 19.21 7.53 -14.35
N PRO A 161 19.53 6.76 -15.41
CA PRO A 161 19.36 7.22 -16.77
C PRO A 161 17.89 7.56 -17.05
N TYR A 162 17.62 8.78 -17.50
CA TYR A 162 16.26 9.30 -17.75
C TYR A 162 15.40 8.35 -18.60
N GLN A 163 15.95 7.75 -19.65
CA GLN A 163 15.23 6.80 -20.52
C GLN A 163 14.79 5.52 -19.81
N LEU A 164 15.62 5.02 -18.88
CA LEU A 164 15.34 3.80 -18.12
C LEU A 164 14.23 4.06 -17.10
N LEU A 165 14.29 5.22 -16.44
CA LEU A 165 13.21 5.71 -15.57
C LEU A 165 11.89 5.85 -16.33
N LEU A 166 11.92 6.47 -17.52
CA LEU A 166 10.72 6.75 -18.31
C LEU A 166 10.01 5.46 -18.75
N ASN A 167 10.76 4.45 -19.19
CA ASN A 167 10.20 3.15 -19.56
C ASN A 167 9.58 2.42 -18.36
N SER A 168 10.27 2.37 -17.22
CA SER A 168 9.73 1.72 -16.02
C SER A 168 8.51 2.46 -15.44
N VAL A 169 8.50 3.79 -15.52
CA VAL A 169 7.34 4.61 -15.12
C VAL A 169 6.14 4.36 -16.03
N ILE A 170 6.33 4.28 -17.35
CA ILE A 170 5.24 3.97 -18.30
C ILE A 170 4.63 2.60 -17.96
N ILE A 171 5.46 1.58 -17.74
CA ILE A 171 4.98 0.24 -17.38
C ILE A 171 4.20 0.27 -16.07
N LEU A 172 4.70 0.98 -15.05
CA LEU A 172 4.02 1.07 -13.76
C LEU A 172 2.69 1.83 -13.85
N VAL A 173 2.65 2.93 -14.60
CA VAL A 173 1.43 3.74 -14.77
C VAL A 173 0.37 2.96 -15.55
N TYR A 174 0.70 2.42 -16.72
CA TYR A 174 -0.27 1.75 -17.58
C TYR A 174 -0.56 0.31 -17.17
N GLY A 175 0.43 -0.40 -16.64
CA GLY A 175 0.30 -1.81 -16.25
C GLY A 175 -0.29 -2.03 -14.86
N ILE A 176 -0.10 -1.08 -13.94
CA ILE A 176 -0.51 -1.24 -12.54
C ILE A 176 -1.50 -0.15 -12.14
N LYS A 177 -1.10 1.12 -12.19
CA LYS A 177 -1.92 2.21 -11.62
C LYS A 177 -3.22 2.44 -12.37
N PHE A 178 -3.20 2.37 -13.70
CA PHE A 178 -4.40 2.56 -14.49
C PHE A 178 -5.45 1.46 -14.23
N PRO A 179 -5.11 0.15 -14.27
CA PRO A 179 -6.03 -0.91 -13.80
C PRO A 179 -6.50 -0.73 -12.36
N GLU A 180 -5.61 -0.35 -11.44
CA GLU A 180 -5.94 -0.09 -10.03
C GLU A 180 -7.02 0.99 -9.91
N GLY A 181 -6.86 2.10 -10.63
CA GLY A 181 -7.83 3.19 -10.70
C GLY A 181 -9.18 2.77 -11.31
N ILE A 182 -9.17 1.93 -12.35
CA ILE A 182 -10.41 1.39 -12.95
C ILE A 182 -11.16 0.53 -11.93
N VAL A 183 -10.48 -0.41 -11.27
CA VAL A 183 -11.10 -1.29 -10.26
C VAL A 183 -11.71 -0.46 -9.14
N PHE A 184 -11.00 0.57 -8.70
CA PHE A 184 -11.50 1.49 -7.67
C PHE A 184 -12.71 2.31 -8.13
N ALA A 185 -12.70 2.84 -9.36
CA ALA A 185 -13.85 3.54 -9.93
C ALA A 185 -15.08 2.63 -10.03
N ILE A 186 -14.91 1.37 -10.45
CA ILE A 186 -15.98 0.36 -10.47
C ILE A 186 -16.52 0.11 -9.06
N TYR A 187 -15.64 -0.01 -8.06
CA TYR A 187 -16.06 -0.17 -6.66
C TYR A 187 -16.93 1.01 -6.18
N ILE A 188 -16.55 2.24 -6.50
CA ILE A 188 -17.33 3.44 -6.17
C ILE A 188 -18.70 3.41 -6.88
N MET A 189 -18.73 3.14 -8.19
CA MET A 189 -19.96 3.11 -8.97
C MET A 189 -20.97 2.09 -8.42
N ARG A 190 -20.49 0.89 -8.06
CA ARG A 190 -21.31 -0.14 -7.39
C ARG A 190 -21.84 0.31 -6.03
N LYS A 191 -21.04 1.06 -5.27
CA LYS A 191 -21.44 1.50 -3.92
C LYS A 191 -22.48 2.62 -3.93
N ILE A 192 -22.40 3.52 -4.90
CA ILE A 192 -23.30 4.68 -5.04
C ILE A 192 -24.59 4.32 -5.81
N GLY A 193 -24.70 3.09 -6.33
CA GLY A 193 -25.88 2.63 -7.08
C GLY A 193 -25.89 3.13 -8.53
N GLY A 194 -24.71 3.46 -9.09
CA GLY A 194 -24.56 3.82 -10.50
C GLY A 194 -24.64 2.63 -11.46
N ILE A 195 -24.56 1.40 -10.93
CA ILE A 195 -24.74 0.09 -11.60
C ILE A 195 -25.27 -0.92 -10.58
#